data_AF-A0A8J4A5D8-F1
#
_entry.id   AF-A0A8J4A5D8-F1
#
_cell.length_a   1.000
_cell.length_b   1.000
_cell.length_c   1.000
_cell.angle_alpha   90.00
_cell.angle_beta   90.00
_cell.angle_gamma   90.00
#
_symmetry.space_group_name_H-M   'P 1'
#
loop_
_entity.id
_entity.type
_entity.pdbx_description
1 polymer ?
#
loop_
_entity_poly.entity_id
_entity_poly.type
_entity_poly.pdbx_seq_one_letter_code
_entity_poly.pdbx_strand_id
1 'polypeptide(L)'
;MSYPGASVTDESSSVARSYDRERDAKEEITMTGTTSTVLTAARAEALFTSQLPTGSRPSLALLETAIRVAVRAHGVRGCAGRVATEYGDHPELAMPRMRWARDVVEQVYLAHRSRPVRPTGGWALVA
;
A
#
# COMPACT_ATOMS: atom_id res chain seq x y z
N MET A 1 -45.89 -11.75 45.73
CA MET A 1 -45.08 -12.54 44.78
C MET A 1 -43.72 -11.85 44.62
N SER A 2 -42.66 -12.46 45.16
CA SER A 2 -41.27 -12.02 44.96
C SER A 2 -40.71 -12.65 43.70
N TYR A 3 -40.15 -11.85 42.80
CA TYR A 3 -39.27 -12.35 41.76
C TYR A 3 -37.82 -12.23 42.26
N PRO A 4 -37.02 -13.31 42.25
CA PRO A 4 -35.61 -13.24 42.60
C PRO A 4 -34.89 -12.46 41.50
N GLY A 5 -34.08 -11.48 41.91
CA GLY A 5 -33.22 -10.73 41.01
C GLY A 5 -32.23 -11.66 40.32
N ALA A 6 -32.48 -11.95 39.05
CA ALA A 6 -31.48 -12.52 38.17
C ALA A 6 -30.37 -11.49 38.03
N SER A 7 -29.21 -11.80 38.60
CA SER A 7 -27.95 -11.13 38.34
C SER A 7 -27.70 -11.17 36.84
N VAL A 8 -28.04 -10.07 36.16
CA VAL A 8 -27.65 -9.83 34.76
C VAL A 8 -26.13 -9.81 34.78
N THR A 9 -25.57 -10.88 34.24
CA THR A 9 -24.14 -11.10 34.18
C THR A 9 -23.46 -9.96 33.44
N ASP A 10 -22.23 -9.70 33.89
CA ASP A 10 -21.12 -8.91 33.36
C ASP A 10 -20.81 -9.11 31.84
N GLU A 11 -21.66 -9.84 31.13
CA GLU A 11 -21.54 -10.24 29.73
C GLU A 11 -21.62 -9.05 28.77
N SER A 12 -22.44 -8.03 29.08
CA SER A 12 -22.52 -6.80 28.27
C SER A 12 -21.20 -6.02 28.26
N SER A 13 -20.40 -6.11 29.32
CA SER A 13 -19.09 -5.45 29.42
C SER A 13 -18.00 -6.24 28.69
N SER A 14 -18.10 -7.56 28.70
CA SER A 14 -17.22 -8.47 27.95
C SER A 14 -17.43 -8.35 26.44
N VAL A 15 -18.69 -8.30 25.99
CA VAL A 15 -19.07 -8.16 24.58
C VAL A 15 -18.64 -6.79 24.02
N ALA A 16 -18.83 -5.70 24.77
CA ALA A 16 -18.35 -4.36 24.36
C ALA A 16 -16.82 -4.30 24.22
N ARG A 17 -16.07 -4.83 25.21
CA ARG A 17 -14.59 -4.92 25.13
C ARG A 17 -14.11 -5.84 24.01
N SER A 18 -14.89 -6.87 23.68
CA SER A 18 -14.61 -7.75 22.53
C SER A 18 -14.76 -6.99 21.22
N TYR A 19 -15.80 -6.18 21.07
CA TYR A 19 -15.98 -5.34 19.89
C TYR A 19 -14.88 -4.29 19.75
N ASP A 20 -14.48 -3.62 20.84
CA ASP A 20 -13.42 -2.62 20.79
C ASP A 20 -12.06 -3.24 20.38
N ARG A 21 -11.70 -4.40 20.94
CA ARG A 21 -10.45 -5.11 20.57
C ARG A 21 -10.45 -5.61 19.13
N GLU A 22 -11.60 -6.09 18.66
CA GLU A 22 -11.79 -6.52 17.27
C GLU A 22 -11.74 -5.31 16.31
N ARG A 23 -12.27 -4.16 16.74
CA ARG A 23 -12.18 -2.90 16.00
C ARG A 23 -10.75 -2.38 15.94
N ASP A 24 -10.02 -2.37 17.04
CA ASP A 24 -8.62 -1.93 17.09
C ASP A 24 -7.74 -2.81 16.18
N ALA A 25 -7.91 -4.13 16.23
CA ALA A 25 -7.19 -5.05 15.35
C ALA A 25 -7.58 -4.86 13.87
N LYS A 26 -8.86 -4.63 13.58
CA LYS A 26 -9.32 -4.32 12.21
C LYS A 26 -8.82 -2.97 11.75
N GLU A 27 -8.77 -1.96 12.62
CA GLU A 27 -8.25 -0.65 12.29
C GLU A 27 -6.74 -0.69 12.03
N GLU A 28 -5.98 -1.43 12.84
CA GLU A 28 -4.53 -1.59 12.66
C GLU A 28 -4.18 -2.33 11.35
N ILE A 29 -4.90 -3.41 11.04
CA ILE A 29 -4.75 -4.16 9.79
C ILE A 29 -5.21 -3.32 8.58
N THR A 30 -6.31 -2.57 8.71
CA THR A 30 -6.81 -1.72 7.63
C THR A 30 -5.87 -0.53 7.41
N MET A 31 -5.38 0.12 8.45
CA MET A 31 -4.53 1.33 8.37
C MET A 31 -3.18 1.04 7.71
N THR A 32 -2.56 -0.08 8.05
CA THR A 32 -1.27 -0.52 7.46
C THR A 32 -1.44 -0.96 5.99
N GLY A 33 -2.56 -1.61 5.66
CA GLY A 33 -2.92 -1.96 4.28
C GLY A 33 -3.18 -0.73 3.42
N THR A 34 -4.00 0.22 3.91
CA THR A 34 -4.40 1.43 3.19
C THR A 34 -3.22 2.39 2.97
N THR A 35 -2.32 2.54 3.94
CA THR A 35 -1.11 3.36 3.74
C THR A 35 -0.20 2.79 2.66
N SER A 36 -0.06 1.46 2.60
CA SER A 36 0.70 0.82 1.53
C SER A 36 0.05 1.00 0.15
N THR A 37 -1.28 0.98 0.04
CA THR A 37 -1.97 1.16 -1.25
C THR A 37 -1.88 2.59 -1.75
N VAL A 38 -2.04 3.58 -0.86
CA VAL A 38 -1.86 5.00 -1.17
C VAL A 38 -0.43 5.28 -1.65
N LEU A 39 0.58 4.70 -0.99
CA LEU A 39 1.97 4.87 -1.41
C LEU A 39 2.27 4.22 -2.77
N THR A 40 1.72 3.03 -3.04
CA THR A 40 1.87 2.40 -4.36
C THR A 40 1.16 3.21 -5.46
N ALA A 41 0.01 3.81 -5.17
CA ALA A 41 -0.67 4.70 -6.11
C ALA A 41 0.19 5.94 -6.44
N ALA A 42 0.71 6.62 -5.42
CA ALA A 42 1.58 7.79 -5.62
C ALA A 42 2.86 7.46 -6.42
N ARG A 43 3.44 6.27 -6.19
CA ARG A 43 4.58 5.79 -6.97
C ARG A 43 4.22 5.52 -8.43
N ALA A 44 3.04 4.94 -8.69
CA ALA A 44 2.55 4.70 -10.04
C ALA A 44 2.28 6.02 -10.79
N GLU A 45 1.70 7.02 -10.13
CA GLU A 45 1.51 8.37 -10.69
C GLU A 45 2.85 9.05 -11.00
N ALA A 46 3.81 8.98 -10.10
CA ALA A 46 5.16 9.50 -10.35
C ALA A 46 5.82 8.80 -11.55
N LEU A 47 5.73 7.47 -11.62
CA LEU A 47 6.25 6.68 -12.74
C LEU A 47 5.56 7.02 -14.06
N PHE A 48 4.25 7.21 -14.05
CA PHE A 48 3.47 7.66 -15.21
C PHE A 48 4.03 8.96 -15.79
N THR A 49 4.37 9.93 -14.93
CA THR A 49 4.94 11.21 -15.36
C THR A 49 6.43 11.16 -15.74
N SER A 50 7.10 10.03 -15.53
CA SER A 50 8.51 9.86 -15.89
C SER A 50 8.72 9.69 -17.40
N GLN A 51 9.98 9.72 -17.86
CA GLN A 51 10.33 9.46 -19.25
C GLN A 51 10.60 7.98 -19.55
N LEU A 52 10.35 7.07 -18.61
CA LEU A 52 10.58 5.64 -18.84
C LEU A 52 9.61 5.09 -19.92
N PRO A 53 10.12 4.32 -20.90
CA PRO A 53 9.28 3.76 -21.95
C PRO A 53 8.23 2.80 -21.39
N THR A 54 6.99 2.96 -21.85
CA THR A 54 5.92 1.99 -21.60
C THR A 54 6.33 0.62 -22.14
N GLY A 55 6.17 -0.44 -21.34
CA GLY A 55 6.59 -1.81 -21.68
C GLY A 55 7.99 -2.19 -21.21
N SER A 56 8.78 -1.24 -20.71
CA SER A 56 10.07 -1.55 -20.08
C SER A 56 9.90 -2.27 -18.73
N ARG A 57 10.91 -3.04 -18.31
CA ARG A 57 10.99 -3.69 -16.99
C ARG A 57 12.16 -3.11 -16.19
N PRO A 58 12.00 -1.93 -15.56
CA PRO A 58 13.08 -1.28 -14.84
C PRO A 58 13.46 -2.06 -13.58
N SER A 59 14.75 -2.02 -13.21
CA SER A 59 15.20 -2.48 -11.90
C SER A 59 14.67 -1.56 -10.79
N LEU A 60 14.66 -2.03 -9.54
CA LEU A 60 14.23 -1.22 -8.38
C LEU A 60 14.98 0.12 -8.31
N ALA A 61 16.31 0.10 -8.47
CA ALA A 61 17.12 1.32 -8.39
C ALA A 61 16.79 2.34 -9.49
N LEU A 62 16.50 1.87 -10.71
CA LEU A 62 16.08 2.74 -11.82
C LEU A 62 14.68 3.30 -11.57
N LEU A 63 13.76 2.46 -11.10
CA LEU A 63 12.40 2.85 -10.74
C LEU A 63 12.39 3.93 -9.65
N GLU A 64 13.13 3.72 -8.56
CA GLU A 64 13.25 4.69 -7.47
C GLU A 64 13.86 6.01 -7.93
N THR A 65 14.83 5.96 -8.84
CA THR A 65 15.43 7.16 -9.43
C THR A 65 14.41 7.92 -10.28
N ALA A 66 13.67 7.22 -11.15
CA ALA A 66 12.62 7.84 -11.95
C ALA A 66 11.52 8.47 -11.10
N ILE A 67 11.06 7.78 -10.05
CA ILE A 67 10.07 8.30 -9.10
C ILE A 67 10.61 9.56 -8.40
N ARG A 68 11.85 9.52 -7.88
CA ARG A 68 12.46 10.69 -7.22
C ARG A 68 12.58 11.88 -8.15
N VAL A 69 12.98 11.66 -9.41
CA VAL A 69 13.07 12.73 -10.41
C VAL A 69 11.69 13.34 -10.69
N ALA A 70 10.67 12.51 -10.92
CA ALA A 70 9.30 12.98 -11.16
C ALA A 70 8.73 13.77 -9.97
N VAL A 71 8.90 13.25 -8.75
CA VAL A 71 8.44 13.92 -7.52
C VAL A 71 9.21 15.22 -7.27
N ARG A 72 10.51 15.31 -7.59
CA ARG A 72 11.24 16.58 -7.50
C ARG A 72 10.79 17.60 -8.54
N ALA A 73 10.41 17.16 -9.73
CA ALA A 73 9.97 18.04 -10.80
C ALA A 73 8.54 18.57 -10.60
N HIS A 74 7.65 17.78 -10.02
CA HIS A 74 6.21 18.09 -9.97
C HIS A 74 5.59 18.04 -8.57
N GLY A 75 6.27 17.43 -7.59
CA GLY A 75 5.65 17.02 -6.33
C GLY A 75 4.63 15.89 -6.53
N VAL A 76 4.18 15.29 -5.42
CA VAL A 76 3.22 14.17 -5.47
C VAL A 76 1.88 14.61 -6.06
N ARG A 77 1.34 15.75 -5.61
CA ARG A 77 0.09 16.30 -6.14
C ARG A 77 0.20 16.75 -7.59
N GLY A 78 1.36 17.27 -8.02
CA GLY A 78 1.57 17.62 -9.41
C GLY A 78 1.65 16.39 -10.31
N CYS A 79 2.21 15.28 -9.84
CA CYS A 79 2.13 14.00 -10.56
C CYS A 79 0.67 13.57 -10.77
N ALA A 80 -0.17 13.60 -9.72
CA ALA A 80 -1.59 13.30 -9.84
C ALA A 80 -2.32 14.25 -10.80
N GLY A 81 -2.02 15.55 -10.74
CA GLY A 81 -2.60 16.55 -11.64
C GLY A 81 -2.26 16.27 -13.10
N ARG A 82 -1.01 15.94 -13.42
CA ARG A 82 -0.59 15.60 -14.79
C ARG A 82 -1.23 14.32 -15.30
N VAL A 83 -1.40 13.32 -14.43
CA VAL A 83 -2.18 12.11 -14.77
C VAL A 83 -3.61 12.51 -15.15
N ALA A 84 -4.27 13.35 -14.34
CA ALA A 84 -5.62 13.80 -14.62
C ALA A 84 -5.72 14.57 -15.94
N THR A 85 -4.75 15.46 -16.22
CA THR A 85 -4.66 16.18 -17.50
C THR A 85 -4.54 15.21 -18.68
N GLU A 86 -3.60 14.26 -18.63
CA GLU A 86 -3.41 13.30 -19.73
C GLU A 86 -4.64 12.43 -19.96
N TYR A 87 -5.37 12.05 -18.90
CA TYR A 87 -6.63 11.33 -19.05
C TYR A 87 -7.76 12.19 -19.64
N GLY A 88 -7.71 13.51 -19.48
CA GLY A 88 -8.65 14.44 -20.11
C GLY A 88 -8.34 14.65 -21.59
N ASP A 89 -7.06 14.80 -21.92
CA ASP A 89 -6.61 15.14 -23.27
C ASP A 89 -6.47 13.91 -24.18
N HIS A 90 -5.87 12.83 -23.65
CA HIS A 90 -5.46 11.62 -24.38
C HIS A 90 -5.70 10.33 -23.58
N PRO A 91 -6.96 9.98 -23.26
CA PRO A 91 -7.28 8.80 -22.46
C PRO A 91 -6.76 7.48 -23.05
N GLU A 92 -6.70 7.37 -24.39
CA GLU A 92 -6.20 6.22 -25.13
C GLU A 92 -4.69 5.99 -24.95
N LEU A 93 -3.93 7.05 -24.64
CA LEU A 93 -2.50 6.97 -24.33
C LEU A 93 -2.26 6.84 -22.83
N ALA A 94 -3.07 7.53 -22.02
CA ALA A 94 -2.98 7.50 -20.57
C ALA A 94 -3.26 6.10 -20.01
N MET A 95 -4.30 5.43 -20.49
CA MET A 95 -4.70 4.12 -19.96
C MET A 95 -3.60 3.04 -20.06
N PRO A 96 -3.00 2.75 -21.24
CA PRO A 96 -1.94 1.76 -21.34
C PRO A 96 -0.70 2.15 -20.52
N ARG A 97 -0.39 3.44 -20.42
CA ARG A 97 0.73 3.92 -19.61
C ARG A 97 0.50 3.73 -18.11
N MET A 98 -0.69 4.03 -17.61
CA MET A 98 -1.02 3.83 -16.19
C MET A 98 -1.09 2.35 -15.83
N ARG A 99 -1.62 1.50 -16.72
CA ARG A 99 -1.60 0.04 -16.52
C ARG A 99 -0.17 -0.46 -16.36
N TRP A 100 0.71 -0.12 -17.30
CA TRP A 100 2.13 -0.45 -17.20
C TRP A 100 2.77 0.08 -15.90
N ALA A 101 2.49 1.32 -15.51
CA ALA A 101 3.07 1.91 -14.32
C ALA A 101 2.65 1.19 -13.03
N ARG A 102 1.36 0.83 -12.92
CA ARG A 102 0.83 0.04 -11.80
C ARG A 102 1.46 -1.35 -11.77
N ASP A 103 1.49 -2.04 -12.91
CA ASP A 103 2.07 -3.38 -13.00
C ASP A 103 3.54 -3.40 -12.55
N VAL A 104 4.33 -2.40 -12.96
CA VAL A 104 5.74 -2.28 -12.56
C VAL A 104 5.88 -2.00 -11.06
N VAL A 105 5.10 -1.07 -10.51
CA VAL A 105 5.16 -0.73 -9.08
C VAL A 105 4.69 -1.91 -8.22
N GLU A 106 3.62 -2.57 -8.61
CA GLU A 106 3.13 -3.77 -7.94
C GLU A 106 4.17 -4.88 -7.96
N GLN A 107 4.73 -5.23 -9.13
CA GLN A 107 5.76 -6.25 -9.24
C GLN A 107 6.98 -5.94 -8.37
N VAL A 108 7.46 -4.70 -8.36
CA VAL A 108 8.69 -4.34 -7.64
C VAL A 108 8.47 -4.23 -6.13
N TYR A 109 7.35 -3.65 -5.68
CA TYR A 109 7.10 -3.36 -4.27
C TYR A 109 6.24 -4.41 -3.54
N LEU A 110 5.39 -5.18 -4.21
CA LEU A 110 4.76 -6.36 -3.59
C LEU A 110 5.74 -7.52 -3.48
N ALA A 111 6.59 -7.77 -4.50
CA ALA A 111 7.62 -8.82 -4.40
C ALA A 111 8.63 -8.53 -3.28
N HIS A 112 8.94 -7.25 -3.00
CA HIS A 112 9.78 -6.87 -1.87
C HIS A 112 9.12 -7.13 -0.51
N ARG A 113 7.80 -6.96 -0.40
CA ARG A 113 7.06 -7.29 0.83
C ARG A 113 7.08 -8.79 1.12
N SER A 114 7.04 -9.61 0.08
CA SER A 114 7.05 -11.07 0.19
C SER A 114 8.45 -11.66 0.41
N ARG A 115 9.52 -10.85 0.45
CA ARG A 115 10.87 -11.36 0.61
C ARG A 115 11.07 -11.73 2.09
N PRO A 116 11.12 -13.03 2.45
CA PRO A 116 11.38 -13.40 3.83
C PRO A 116 12.73 -12.83 4.21
N VAL A 117 12.81 -12.14 5.36
CA VAL A 117 14.09 -11.76 5.93
C VAL A 117 14.84 -13.09 6.11
N ARG A 118 15.90 -13.30 5.33
CA ARG A 118 16.77 -14.44 5.61
C ARG A 118 17.36 -14.14 6.99
N PRO A 119 17.16 -14.98 8.02
CA PRO A 119 17.81 -14.75 9.29
C PRO A 119 19.31 -14.72 9.03
N THR A 120 19.90 -13.54 9.21
CA THR A 120 21.30 -13.27 8.94
C THR A 120 22.15 -13.90 10.05
N GLY A 121 22.32 -15.21 9.98
CA GLY A 121 23.39 -15.97 10.62
C GLY A 121 23.29 -16.25 12.13
N GLY A 122 23.86 -17.39 12.52
CA GLY A 122 24.83 -17.42 13.61
C GLY A 122 24.45 -18.14 14.90
N TRP A 123 24.16 -19.45 14.86
CA TRP A 123 24.40 -20.32 16.05
C TRP A 123 24.41 -21.84 15.80
N ALA A 124 24.22 -22.37 14.59
CA ALA A 124 24.29 -23.82 14.36
C ALA A 124 25.75 -24.32 14.33
N LEU A 125 26.43 -24.21 15.48
CA LEU A 125 27.59 -25.00 15.85
C LEU A 125 27.11 -26.37 16.34
N VAL A 126 27.59 -27.40 15.64
CA VAL A 126 28.09 -28.67 16.17
C VAL A 126 27.67 -29.02 17.61
N ALA A 127 26.85 -30.07 17.74
CA ALA A 127 26.81 -30.93 18.92
C ALA A 127 26.49 -32.35 18.47
#